data_AF-A0A8T4J5U5-F1
#
_entry.id   AF-A0A8T4J5U5-F1
#
_cell.length_a   1.000
_cell.length_b   1.000
_cell.length_c   1.000
_cell.angle_alpha   90.00
_cell.angle_beta   90.00
_cell.angle_gamma   90.00
#
_symmetry.space_group_name_H-M   'P 1'
#
loop_
_entity.id
_entity.type
_entity.pdbx_description
1 polymer ?
#
loop_
_entity_poly.entity_id
_entity_poly.type
_entity_poly.pdbx_seq_one_letter_code
_entity_poly.pdbx_strand_id
1 'polypeptide(L)'
;MKALSIRQPWVELILSGKKSIELRSWNTNFRGDFFVHASKTVNNDECARFKLDSKKLVTGALVGKANLIGVVKYEDEKMFLKDYYNHFSKKAGKFPVYGFVLGFVGKIKPVKCKGSLNFFKV
;
A
#
# COMPACT_ATOMS: atom_id res chain seq x y z
N MET A 1 8.04 -16.51 -0.55
CA MET A 1 7.98 -15.13 -1.12
C MET A 1 7.59 -14.17 0.00
N LYS A 2 7.80 -12.85 -0.12
CA LYS A 2 7.38 -11.88 0.91
C LYS A 2 5.99 -11.31 0.59
N ALA A 3 5.29 -10.81 1.61
CA ALA A 3 4.08 -10.00 1.46
C ALA A 3 4.16 -8.72 2.28
N LEU A 4 3.37 -7.73 1.87
CA LEU A 4 3.13 -6.50 2.62
C LEU A 4 1.64 -6.32 2.88
N SER A 5 1.27 -6.14 4.14
CA SER A 5 -0.12 -5.92 4.55
C SER A 5 -0.49 -4.44 4.42
N ILE A 6 -1.48 -4.14 3.58
CA ILE A 6 -1.93 -2.79 3.24
C ILE A 6 -3.43 -2.67 3.56
N ARG A 7 -3.86 -1.52 4.12
CA ARG A 7 -5.28 -1.27 4.43
C ARG A 7 -6.07 -0.98 3.17
N GLN A 8 -7.36 -1.34 3.17
CA GLN A 8 -8.29 -0.82 2.18
C GLN A 8 -8.61 0.66 2.48
N PRO A 9 -8.88 1.51 1.46
CA PRO A 9 -8.99 1.21 0.03
C PRO A 9 -7.66 1.24 -0.75
N TRP A 10 -6.52 1.43 -0.08
CA TRP A 10 -5.25 1.65 -0.76
C TRP A 10 -4.83 0.48 -1.65
N VAL A 11 -5.19 -0.73 -1.26
CA VAL A 11 -5.03 -1.94 -2.07
C VAL A 11 -5.74 -1.79 -3.42
N GLU A 12 -7.00 -1.36 -3.45
CA GLU A 12 -7.72 -1.15 -4.73
C GLU A 12 -7.04 -0.08 -5.60
N LEU A 13 -6.53 0.99 -4.99
CA LEU A 13 -5.82 2.03 -5.75
C LEU A 13 -4.49 1.53 -6.31
N ILE A 14 -3.77 0.67 -5.57
CA ILE A 14 -2.54 0.04 -6.05
C ILE A 14 -2.86 -0.92 -7.19
N LEU A 15 -3.82 -1.84 -6.98
CA LEU A 15 -4.19 -2.87 -7.94
C LEU A 15 -4.91 -2.34 -9.20
N SER A 16 -5.41 -1.10 -9.16
CA SER A 16 -5.93 -0.40 -10.34
C SER A 16 -4.88 0.47 -11.04
N GLY A 17 -3.64 0.51 -10.52
CA GLY A 17 -2.55 1.32 -11.07
C GLY A 17 -2.65 2.82 -10.75
N LYS A 18 -3.65 3.25 -9.97
CA LYS A 18 -3.81 4.67 -9.59
C LYS A 18 -2.76 5.12 -8.59
N LYS A 19 -2.43 4.28 -7.60
CA LYS A 19 -1.48 4.57 -6.52
C LYS A 19 -0.17 3.82 -6.74
N SER A 20 0.90 4.57 -6.96
CA SER A 20 2.25 4.06 -7.26
C SER A 20 3.19 4.09 -6.04
N ILE A 21 2.82 4.78 -4.95
CA ILE A 21 3.64 4.87 -3.74
C ILE A 21 2.85 4.40 -2.52
N GLU A 22 3.35 3.40 -1.80
CA GLU A 22 2.81 2.96 -0.51
C GLU A 22 3.56 3.62 0.66
N LEU A 23 2.85 4.21 1.63
CA LEU A 23 3.47 4.99 2.71
C LEU A 23 3.72 4.13 3.96
N ARG A 24 4.90 4.31 4.58
CA ARG A 24 5.31 3.62 5.81
C ARG A 24 6.08 4.53 6.75
N SER A 25 6.04 4.20 8.04
CA SER A 25 6.86 4.84 9.08
C SER A 25 8.26 4.23 9.21
N TRP A 26 8.59 3.23 8.39
CA TRP A 26 9.84 2.47 8.44
C TRP A 26 10.42 2.31 7.04
N ASN A 27 11.76 2.21 6.98
CA ASN A 27 12.51 2.03 5.75
C ASN A 27 12.80 0.55 5.46
N THR A 28 13.10 0.22 4.20
CA THR A 28 13.56 -1.11 3.82
C THR A 28 14.62 -1.07 2.71
N ASN A 29 15.58 -1.99 2.81
CA ASN A 29 16.53 -2.28 1.74
C ASN A 29 16.02 -3.35 0.76
N PHE A 30 14.85 -3.95 1.01
CA PHE A 30 14.28 -4.94 0.11
C PHE A 30 13.89 -4.32 -1.23
N ARG A 31 14.23 -4.99 -2.34
CA ARG A 31 13.77 -4.70 -3.70
C ARG A 31 13.34 -6.00 -4.37
N GLY A 32 12.37 -5.91 -5.27
CA GLY A 32 11.82 -7.08 -5.96
C GLY A 32 10.35 -7.36 -5.64
N ASP A 33 9.91 -8.54 -6.06
CA ASP A 33 8.50 -8.93 -6.02
C ASP A 33 8.01 -9.31 -4.63
N PHE A 34 6.80 -8.86 -4.31
CA PHE A 34 6.09 -9.23 -3.10
C PHE A 34 4.59 -9.36 -3.37
N PHE A 35 3.90 -10.11 -2.52
CA PHE A 35 2.44 -10.18 -2.54
C PHE A 35 1.83 -8.97 -1.82
N VAL A 36 0.82 -8.39 -2.43
CA VAL A 36 -0.06 -7.41 -1.79
C VAL A 36 -1.09 -8.17 -0.95
N HIS A 37 -1.05 -7.97 0.36
CA HIS A 37 -2.03 -8.50 1.30
C HIS A 37 -3.01 -7.40 1.71
N ALA A 38 -4.31 -7.63 1.53
CA ALA A 38 -5.36 -6.75 2.02
C ALA A 38 -5.58 -7.01 3.52
N SER A 39 -5.27 -6.02 4.36
CA SER A 39 -5.46 -6.12 5.80
C SER A 39 -6.95 -6.24 6.16
N LYS A 40 -7.26 -6.69 7.38
CA LYS A 40 -8.63 -6.73 7.90
C LYS A 40 -9.25 -5.34 8.14
N THR A 41 -8.42 -4.31 8.27
CA THR A 41 -8.87 -2.94 8.53
C THR A 41 -9.16 -2.21 7.21
N VAL A 42 -10.32 -1.59 7.15
CA VAL A 42 -10.79 -0.76 6.03
C VAL A 42 -10.94 0.68 6.51
N ASN A 43 -10.41 1.64 5.75
CA ASN A 43 -10.65 3.06 5.98
C ASN A 43 -11.92 3.48 5.23
N ASN A 44 -13.04 3.59 5.94
CA ASN A 44 -14.35 3.90 5.34
C ASN A 44 -14.42 5.31 4.74
N ASP A 45 -13.78 6.30 5.38
CA ASP A 45 -13.78 7.68 4.88
C ASP A 45 -13.06 7.78 3.54
N GLU A 46 -11.93 7.10 3.41
CA GLU A 46 -11.21 7.02 2.14
C GLU A 46 -11.98 6.17 1.12
N CYS A 47 -12.68 5.10 1.54
CA CYS A 47 -13.55 4.36 0.62
C CYS A 47 -14.63 5.29 0.04
N ALA A 48 -15.29 6.11 0.86
CA ALA A 48 -16.27 7.09 0.41
C ALA A 48 -15.65 8.13 -0.54
N ARG A 49 -14.46 8.67 -0.20
CA ARG A 49 -13.72 9.62 -1.05
C ARG A 49 -13.44 9.05 -2.45
N PHE A 50 -13.14 7.76 -2.55
CA PHE A 50 -12.88 7.07 -3.82
C PHE A 50 -14.09 6.36 -4.42
N LYS A 51 -15.30 6.55 -3.87
CA LYS A 51 -16.56 5.93 -4.32
C LYS A 51 -16.49 4.40 -4.36
N LEU A 52 -15.82 3.79 -3.39
CA LEU A 52 -15.70 2.35 -3.21
C LEU A 52 -16.66 1.87 -2.12
N ASP A 53 -17.37 0.77 -2.38
CA ASP A 53 -18.20 0.10 -1.37
C ASP A 53 -17.32 -0.74 -0.44
N SER A 54 -17.09 -0.25 0.78
CA SER A 54 -16.20 -0.90 1.74
C SER A 54 -16.62 -2.32 2.12
N LYS A 55 -17.92 -2.66 1.99
CA LYS A 55 -18.44 -4.00 2.29
C LYS A 55 -18.11 -5.03 1.22
N LYS A 56 -17.76 -4.58 0.01
CA LYS A 56 -17.40 -5.45 -1.14
C LYS A 56 -15.89 -5.66 -1.27
N LEU A 57 -15.08 -4.94 -0.49
CA LEU A 57 -13.63 -5.03 -0.59
C LEU A 57 -13.12 -6.31 0.08
N VAL A 58 -12.21 -7.01 -0.62
CA VAL A 58 -11.55 -8.19 -0.08
C VAL A 58 -10.62 -7.77 1.06
N THR A 59 -10.63 -8.55 2.15
CA THR A 59 -9.77 -8.35 3.32
C THR A 59 -9.26 -9.70 3.85
N GLY A 60 -8.15 -9.69 4.59
CA GLY A 60 -7.54 -10.89 5.19
C GLY A 60 -7.01 -11.89 4.15
N ALA A 61 -6.52 -11.39 3.02
CA ALA A 61 -6.10 -12.23 1.89
C ALA A 61 -4.96 -11.58 1.09
N LEU A 62 -4.15 -12.41 0.44
CA LEU A 62 -3.30 -12.00 -0.68
C LEU A 62 -4.20 -11.74 -1.88
N VAL A 63 -4.01 -10.61 -2.54
CA VAL A 63 -4.93 -10.13 -3.60
C VAL A 63 -4.20 -9.64 -4.85
N GLY A 64 -2.88 -9.47 -4.77
CA GLY A 64 -2.07 -9.16 -5.93
C GLY A 64 -0.59 -9.38 -5.70
N LYS A 65 0.20 -9.05 -6.71
CA LYS A 65 1.65 -8.94 -6.67
C LYS A 65 2.04 -7.52 -7.02
N ALA A 66 3.10 -7.03 -6.40
CA ALA A 66 3.72 -5.76 -6.75
C ALA A 66 5.25 -5.90 -6.66
N ASN A 67 5.96 -5.05 -7.39
CA ASN A 67 7.42 -4.97 -7.35
C ASN A 67 7.85 -3.72 -6.59
N LEU A 68 8.71 -3.85 -5.57
CA LEU A 68 9.29 -2.70 -4.87
C LEU A 68 10.59 -2.28 -5.58
N ILE A 69 10.56 -1.13 -6.27
CA ILE A 69 11.69 -0.64 -7.08
C ILE A 69 12.51 0.44 -6.38
N GLY A 70 11.94 1.13 -5.39
CA GLY A 70 12.60 2.26 -4.74
C GLY A 70 11.96 2.64 -3.42
N VAL A 71 12.64 3.51 -2.68
CA VAL A 71 12.08 4.16 -1.51
C VAL A 71 12.41 5.65 -1.58
N VAL A 72 11.39 6.49 -1.49
CA VAL A 72 11.52 7.94 -1.29
C VAL A 72 11.44 8.22 0.21
N LYS A 73 12.39 8.98 0.74
CA LYS A 73 12.35 9.48 2.13
C LYS A 73 11.81 10.90 2.10
N TYR A 74 10.70 11.12 2.78
CA TYR A 74 10.14 12.45 3.00
C TYR A 74 10.59 12.94 4.38
N GLU A 75 11.35 14.04 4.41
CA GLU A 75 11.82 14.67 5.66
C GLU A 75 10.82 15.71 6.18
N ASP A 76 10.01 16.28 5.29
CA ASP A 76 9.04 17.31 5.61
C ASP A 76 7.76 17.21 4.75
N GLU A 77 6.78 18.03 5.11
CA GLU A 77 5.47 18.08 4.45
C GLU A 77 5.55 18.59 3.01
N LYS A 78 6.50 19.47 2.69
CA LYS A 78 6.68 20.00 1.33
C LYS A 78 7.14 18.90 0.39
N MET A 79 8.11 18.07 0.80
CA MET A 79 8.56 16.91 0.04
C MET A 79 7.44 15.88 -0.11
N PHE A 80 6.73 15.59 0.98
CA PHE A 80 5.62 14.65 0.99
C PHE A 80 4.51 15.05 0.01
N LEU A 81 4.06 16.31 0.05
CA LEU A 81 2.95 16.77 -0.78
C LEU A 81 3.28 16.84 -2.28
N LYS A 82 4.57 16.90 -2.68
CA LYS A 82 4.96 16.81 -4.09
C LYS A 82 4.51 15.50 -4.73
N ASP A 83 4.49 14.42 -3.97
CA ASP A 83 4.09 13.08 -4.42
C ASP A 83 2.63 12.75 -4.10
N TYR A 84 1.81 13.76 -3.77
CA TYR A 84 0.41 13.56 -3.38
C TYR A 84 -0.37 12.69 -4.37
N TYR A 85 -0.21 12.87 -5.68
CA TYR A 85 -0.93 12.08 -6.68
C TYR A 85 -0.42 10.64 -6.80
N ASN A 86 0.78 10.34 -6.28
CA ASN A 86 1.35 9.00 -6.25
C ASN A 86 0.91 8.19 -5.03
N HIS A 87 0.61 8.85 -3.89
CA HIS A 87 0.20 8.16 -2.65
C HIS A 87 -1.20 8.52 -2.10
N PHE A 88 -1.82 9.59 -2.58
CA PHE A 88 -3.16 10.11 -2.23
C PHE A 88 -3.42 10.52 -0.77
N SER A 89 -2.36 10.67 0.03
CA SER A 89 -2.49 11.09 1.43
C SER A 89 -2.27 12.59 1.56
N LYS A 90 -3.23 13.31 2.16
CA LYS A 90 -3.10 14.76 2.42
C LYS A 90 -2.30 15.08 3.68
N LYS A 91 -2.11 14.09 4.57
CA LYS A 91 -1.43 14.25 5.85
C LYS A 91 -0.37 13.18 6.00
N ALA A 92 0.79 13.59 6.46
CA ALA A 92 1.85 12.68 6.88
C ALA A 92 1.66 12.28 8.35
N GLY A 93 2.28 11.17 8.75
CA GLY A 93 2.50 10.87 10.16
C GLY A 93 3.70 11.66 10.69
N LYS A 94 4.42 11.07 11.66
CA LYS A 94 5.70 11.61 12.11
C LYS A 94 6.76 11.45 11.01
N PHE A 95 7.44 12.54 10.66
CA PHE A 95 8.60 12.48 9.77
C PHE A 95 9.83 11.84 10.47
N PRO A 96 10.68 11.11 9.72
CA PRO A 96 10.57 10.86 8.28
C PRO A 96 9.48 9.83 7.93
N VAL A 97 8.82 10.04 6.79
CA VAL A 97 7.89 9.08 6.17
C VAL A 97 8.57 8.46 4.96
N TYR A 98 8.38 7.16 4.75
CA TYR A 98 8.99 6.43 3.64
C TYR A 98 7.91 6.04 2.63
N GLY A 99 8.09 6.47 1.38
CA GLY A 99 7.27 6.09 0.23
C GLY A 99 7.90 4.92 -0.51
N PHE A 100 7.28 3.75 -0.44
CA PHE A 100 7.69 2.57 -1.18
C PHE A 100 7.19 2.70 -2.62
N VAL A 101 8.11 2.88 -3.56
CA VAL A 101 7.80 3.06 -4.98
C VAL A 101 7.51 1.69 -5.61
N LEU A 102 6.29 1.56 -6.12
CA LEU A 102 5.77 0.33 -6.69
C LEU A 102 5.94 0.35 -8.22
N GLY A 103 6.55 -0.70 -8.76
CA GLY A 103 6.66 -0.96 -10.19
C GLY A 103 5.46 -1.73 -10.71
N PHE A 104 5.71 -2.86 -11.39
CA PHE A 104 4.64 -3.75 -11.89
C PHE A 104 3.65 -4.11 -10.78
N VAL A 105 2.36 -4.04 -11.08
CA VAL A 105 1.27 -4.48 -10.20
C VAL A 105 0.33 -5.39 -10.99
N GLY A 106 -0.06 -6.53 -10.39
CA GLY A 106 -1.00 -7.47 -10.97
C GLY A 106 -1.95 -8.06 -9.94
N LYS A 107 -3.23 -8.19 -10.29
CA LYS A 107 -4.25 -8.87 -9.46
C LYS A 107 -4.06 -10.39 -9.51
N ILE A 108 -4.36 -11.07 -8.41
CA ILE A 108 -4.45 -12.53 -8.34
C ILE A 108 -5.82 -12.92 -7.77
N LYS A 109 -6.21 -14.20 -7.95
CA LYS A 109 -7.35 -14.75 -7.22
C LYS A 109 -7.06 -14.67 -5.71
N PRO A 110 -7.97 -14.12 -4.88
CA PRO A 110 -7.71 -13.96 -3.46
C PRO A 110 -7.35 -15.27 -2.75
N VAL A 111 -6.30 -15.24 -1.94
CA VAL A 111 -5.86 -16.37 -1.12
C VAL A 111 -5.89 -15.95 0.35
N LYS A 112 -6.72 -16.60 1.18
CA LYS A 112 -6.79 -16.30 2.61
C LYS A 112 -5.41 -16.42 3.24
N CYS A 113 -5.00 -15.38 3.96
CA CYS A 113 -3.68 -15.31 4.58
C CYS A 113 -3.76 -14.39 5.80
N LYS A 114 -3.08 -14.73 6.90
CA LYS A 114 -2.98 -13.85 8.06
C LYS A 114 -1.87 -12.83 7.80
N GLY A 115 -2.23 -11.56 7.73
CA GLY A 115 -1.25 -10.48 7.63
C GLY A 115 -0.37 -10.36 8.89
N SER A 116 0.81 -9.76 8.71
CA SER A 116 1.74 -9.44 9.79
C SER A 116 2.37 -8.05 9.58
N LEU A 117 3.11 -7.58 10.59
CA LEU A 117 3.90 -6.36 10.51
C LEU A 117 5.09 -6.52 9.56
N ASN A 118 5.55 -5.38 9.03
CA ASN A 118 6.64 -5.30 8.05
C ASN A 118 6.40 -6.19 6.82
N PHE A 119 7.45 -6.41 6.03
CA PHE A 119 7.41 -7.53 5.09
C PHE A 119 7.42 -8.85 5.86
N PHE A 120 6.48 -9.73 5.56
CA PHE A 120 6.38 -11.03 6.20
C PHE A 120 6.53 -12.17 5.19
N LYS A 121 6.95 -13.34 5.68
CA LYS A 121 7.04 -14.55 4.86
C LYS A 121 5.64 -15.13 4.65
N VAL A 122 5.38 -15.54 3.42
CA VAL A 122 4.16 -16.22 2.96
C VAL A 122 4.53 -17.63 2.55
#